data_AF-A0A4D4L4U1-F1
#
_entry.id   AF-A0A4D4L4U1-F1
#
_cell.length_a   1.000
_cell.length_b   1.000
_cell.length_c   1.000
_cell.angle_alpha   90.00
_cell.angle_beta   90.00
_cell.angle_gamma   90.00
#
_symmetry.space_group_name_H-M   'P 1'
#
loop_
_entity.id
_entity.type
_entity.pdbx_description
1 polymer ?
#
loop_
_entity_poly.entity_id
_entity_poly.type
_entity_poly.pdbx_seq_one_letter_code
_entity_poly.pdbx_strand_id
1 'polypeptide(L)'
;MRELMSRQVFRQRLASGFPDDVLVAAKTGTLPSLHIEAGVVRYPDGGRYAVAVFARTASAAAARTAVDAAIGRAARLAVDALRRG
;
A
#
# COMPACT_ATOMS: atom_id res chain seq x y z
N MET A 1 18.73 -2.28 -1.95
CA MET A 1 17.29 -2.64 -1.94
C MET A 1 16.36 -1.43 -1.77
N ARG A 2 16.57 -0.57 -0.76
CA ARG A 2 15.76 0.64 -0.50
C ARG A 2 15.63 1.58 -1.70
N GLU A 3 16.71 1.75 -2.45
CA GLU A 3 16.76 2.58 -3.66
C GLU A 3 15.95 1.98 -4.82
N LEU A 4 15.98 0.65 -4.99
CA LEU A 4 15.14 -0.05 -5.98
C LEU A 4 13.64 0.06 -5.65
N MET A 5 13.26 -0.01 -4.36
CA MET A 5 11.86 0.13 -3.93
C MET A 5 11.37 1.59 -3.99
N SER A 6 12.28 2.57 -3.88
CA SER A 6 11.93 4.00 -4.04
C SER A 6 11.56 4.38 -5.48
N ARG A 7 11.89 3.54 -6.47
CA ARG A 7 11.58 3.73 -7.89
C ARG A 7 10.29 3.02 -8.32
N GLN A 8 9.40 2.68 -7.40
CA GLN A 8 8.20 1.91 -7.73
C GLN A 8 7.28 2.70 -8.67
N VAL A 9 7.17 2.21 -9.90
CA VAL A 9 6.40 2.81 -11.02
C VAL A 9 4.88 2.65 -10.84
N PHE A 10 4.43 1.71 -10.00
CA PHE A 10 3.00 1.44 -9.78
C PHE A 10 2.46 2.15 -8.53
N ARG A 11 1.85 3.33 -8.73
CA ARG A 11 1.19 4.14 -7.68
C ARG A 11 -0.26 3.73 -7.38
N GLN A 12 -0.77 2.72 -8.06
CA GLN A 12 -2.21 2.45 -8.13
C GLN A 12 -2.80 1.74 -6.90
N ARG A 13 -1.99 1.47 -5.86
CA ARG A 13 -2.42 0.67 -4.70
C ARG A 13 -2.01 1.29 -3.36
N LEU A 14 -1.00 0.80 -2.65
CA LEU A 14 -0.61 1.30 -1.31
C LEU A 14 -0.39 2.81 -1.32
N ALA A 15 0.30 3.32 -2.35
CA ALA A 15 0.55 4.76 -2.53
C ALA A 15 -0.74 5.59 -2.68
N SER A 16 -1.80 5.03 -3.27
CA SER A 16 -3.09 5.72 -3.42
C SER A 16 -3.79 6.03 -2.09
N GLY A 17 -3.38 5.37 -1.00
CA GLY A 17 -3.91 5.62 0.34
C GLY A 17 -3.31 6.84 1.03
N PHE A 18 -2.23 7.43 0.50
CA PHE A 18 -1.47 8.48 1.18
C PHE A 18 -1.42 9.78 0.37
N PRO A 19 -1.32 10.95 1.03
CA PRO A 19 -1.13 12.23 0.34
C PRO A 19 0.22 12.31 -0.40
N ASP A 20 0.33 13.26 -1.33
CA ASP A 20 1.48 13.38 -2.24
C ASP A 20 2.83 13.70 -1.54
N ASP A 21 2.80 14.32 -0.36
CA ASP A 21 3.99 14.62 0.45
C ASP A 21 4.53 13.39 1.22
N VAL A 22 3.79 12.26 1.18
CA VAL A 22 4.18 11.01 1.82
C VAL A 22 4.90 10.11 0.81
N LEU A 23 6.13 9.75 1.14
CA LEU A 23 6.93 8.86 0.32
C LEU A 23 6.58 7.41 0.62
N VAL A 24 6.13 6.68 -0.40
CA VAL A 24 5.78 5.26 -0.30
C VAL A 24 6.73 4.45 -1.18
N ALA A 25 7.44 3.51 -0.57
CA ALA A 25 8.30 2.54 -1.25
C ALA A 25 7.80 1.13 -0.96
N ALA A 26 7.20 0.47 -1.94
CA ALA A 26 6.51 -0.80 -1.76
C ALA A 26 6.84 -1.80 -2.89
N LYS A 27 6.26 -2.99 -2.76
CA LYS A 27 6.27 -4.01 -3.78
C LYS A 27 4.93 -4.71 -3.82
N THR A 28 4.39 -4.79 -5.02
CA THR A 28 3.18 -5.55 -5.30
C THR A 28 3.50 -7.03 -5.50
N GLY A 29 2.67 -7.89 -4.91
CA GLY A 29 2.54 -9.31 -5.23
C GLY A 29 1.12 -9.60 -5.70
N THR A 30 0.95 -10.43 -6.73
CA THR A 30 -0.39 -10.83 -7.19
C THR A 30 -0.35 -12.30 -7.58
N LEU A 31 -1.24 -13.06 -6.95
CA LEU A 31 -1.52 -14.47 -7.21
C LEU A 31 -3.01 -14.60 -7.54
N PRO A 32 -3.49 -15.71 -8.12
CA PRO A 32 -4.92 -15.90 -8.35
C PRO A 32 -5.71 -15.62 -7.06
N SER A 33 -6.69 -14.71 -7.16
CA SER A 33 -7.55 -14.21 -6.07
C SER A 33 -6.85 -13.57 -4.85
N LEU A 34 -5.54 -13.37 -4.89
CA LEU A 34 -4.77 -12.79 -3.78
C LEU A 34 -3.93 -11.61 -4.25
N HIS A 35 -4.22 -10.45 -3.66
CA HIS A 35 -3.60 -9.17 -3.96
C HIS A 35 -2.80 -8.75 -2.73
N ILE A 36 -1.50 -8.63 -2.91
CA ILE A 36 -0.56 -8.35 -1.82
C ILE A 36 0.16 -7.05 -2.13
N GLU A 37 0.37 -6.26 -1.10
CA GLU A 37 1.33 -5.18 -1.17
C GLU A 37 2.03 -4.95 0.16
N ALA A 38 3.35 -4.85 0.10
CA ALA A 38 4.17 -4.60 1.26
C ALA A 38 5.18 -3.50 0.98
N GLY A 39 5.38 -2.59 1.93
CA GLY A 39 6.25 -1.45 1.75
C GLY A 39 6.49 -0.63 3.01
N VAL A 40 7.13 0.50 2.82
CA VAL A 40 7.41 1.49 3.87
C VAL A 40 6.81 2.82 3.47
N VAL A 41 6.06 3.40 4.39
CA VAL A 41 5.48 4.75 4.31
C VAL A 41 6.37 5.69 5.12
N ARG A 42 6.74 6.83 4.53
CA ARG A 42 7.60 7.84 5.16
C ARG A 42 6.93 9.20 5.05
N TYR A 43 6.68 9.83 6.18
CA TYR A 43 6.10 11.16 6.27
C TYR A 43 7.17 12.25 6.35
N PRO A 44 6.83 13.50 5.97
CA PRO A 44 7.76 14.63 6.04
C PRO A 44 8.17 14.98 7.47
N ASP A 45 7.31 14.69 8.46
CA ASP A 45 7.60 14.83 9.90
C ASP A 45 8.62 13.80 10.44
N GLY A 46 9.09 12.88 9.60
CA GLY A 46 10.05 11.84 9.97
C GLY A 46 9.44 10.50 10.37
N GLY A 47 8.12 10.41 10.53
CA GLY A 47 7.40 9.17 10.86
C GLY A 47 7.56 8.09 9.78
N ARG A 48 7.86 6.85 10.18
CA ARG A 48 8.10 5.73 9.27
C ARG A 48 7.34 4.49 9.70
N TYR A 49 6.62 3.88 8.76
CA TYR A 49 5.74 2.74 9.04
C TYR A 49 5.97 1.65 8.00
N ALA A 50 6.26 0.43 8.46
CA ALA A 50 6.22 -0.75 7.62
C ALA A 50 4.75 -1.19 7.49
N VAL A 51 4.30 -1.43 6.26
CA VAL A 51 2.90 -1.77 5.96
C VAL A 51 2.88 -2.99 5.06
N ALA A 52 2.02 -3.96 5.38
CA ALA A 52 1.73 -5.09 4.52
C ALA A 52 0.21 -5.32 4.51
N VAL A 53 -0.39 -5.33 3.32
CA VAL A 53 -1.83 -5.54 3.11
C VAL A 53 -2.03 -6.75 2.21
N PHE A 54 -2.95 -7.62 2.62
CA PHE A 54 -3.36 -8.81 1.88
C PHE A 54 -4.86 -8.73 1.65
N ALA A 55 -5.29 -8.68 0.39
CA ALA A 55 -6.69 -8.71 0.01
C ALA A 55 -6.98 -9.98 -0.78
N ARG A 56 -7.96 -10.77 -0.32
CA ARG A 56 -8.45 -11.96 -1.01
C ARG A 56 -9.78 -11.66 -1.67
N THR A 57 -9.94 -12.04 -2.92
CA THR A 57 -11.20 -11.89 -3.68
C THR A 57 -11.90 -13.24 -3.85
N ALA A 58 -13.22 -13.22 -3.99
CA ALA A 58 -14.01 -14.45 -4.23
C ALA A 58 -13.80 -15.01 -5.65
N SER A 59 -13.41 -14.18 -6.61
CA SER A 59 -13.05 -14.60 -7.96
C SER A 59 -11.85 -13.81 -8.49
N ALA A 60 -11.11 -14.40 -9.43
CA ALA A 60 -10.02 -13.73 -10.14
C ALA A 60 -10.50 -12.61 -11.06
N ALA A 61 -11.81 -12.57 -11.38
CA ALA A 61 -12.44 -11.53 -12.19
C ALA A 61 -12.97 -10.35 -11.34
N ALA A 62 -12.79 -10.38 -10.02
CA ALA A 62 -13.18 -9.28 -9.14
C ALA A 62 -12.56 -7.95 -9.63
N ALA A 63 -13.33 -6.86 -9.56
CA ALA A 63 -12.94 -5.56 -10.07
C ALA A 63 -11.62 -5.09 -9.46
N ARG A 64 -10.52 -5.25 -10.20
CA ARG A 64 -9.15 -4.99 -9.74
C ARG A 64 -8.99 -3.60 -9.15
N THR A 65 -9.65 -2.59 -9.72
CA THR A 65 -9.65 -1.21 -9.22
C THR A 65 -10.27 -1.06 -7.83
N ALA A 66 -11.36 -1.78 -7.54
CA ALA A 66 -12.02 -1.72 -6.24
C ALA A 66 -11.15 -2.36 -5.14
N VAL A 67 -10.49 -3.46 -5.48
CA VAL A 67 -9.53 -4.15 -4.58
C VAL A 67 -8.32 -3.27 -4.31
N ASP A 68 -7.77 -2.65 -5.36
CA ASP A 68 -6.61 -1.78 -5.26
C ASP A 68 -6.91 -0.54 -4.39
N ALA A 69 -8.10 0.05 -4.53
CA ALA A 69 -8.57 1.14 -3.66
C ALA A 69 -8.82 0.69 -2.22
N ALA A 70 -9.32 -0.54 -2.01
CA ALA A 70 -9.50 -1.11 -0.67
C ALA A 70 -8.14 -1.31 0.03
N ILE A 71 -7.12 -1.75 -0.70
CA ILE A 71 -5.75 -1.91 -0.19
C ILE A 71 -5.19 -0.56 0.29
N GLY A 72 -5.30 0.49 -0.53
CA GLY A 72 -4.85 1.84 -0.16
C GLY A 72 -5.55 2.38 1.09
N ARG A 73 -6.88 2.26 1.17
CA ARG A 73 -7.64 2.68 2.36
C ARG A 73 -7.26 1.92 3.62
N ALA A 74 -7.11 0.59 3.52
CA ALA A 74 -6.73 -0.24 4.66
C ALA A 74 -5.35 0.16 5.21
N ALA A 75 -4.38 0.39 4.32
CA ALA A 75 -3.05 0.87 4.69
C ALA A 75 -3.11 2.22 5.41
N ARG A 76 -3.89 3.18 4.89
CA ARG A 76 -4.03 4.50 5.50
C ARG A 76 -4.61 4.44 6.90
N LEU A 77 -5.72 3.70 7.07
CA LEU A 77 -6.39 3.56 8.37
C LEU A 77 -5.47 2.94 9.43
N ALA A 78 -4.71 1.91 9.06
CA ALA A 78 -3.77 1.27 9.98
C ALA A 78 -2.64 2.21 10.41
N VAL A 79 -2.03 2.93 9.46
CA VAL A 79 -0.97 3.89 9.76
C VAL A 79 -1.50 5.06 10.60
N ASP A 80 -2.69 5.56 10.29
CA ASP A 80 -3.32 6.64 11.03
C ASP A 80 -3.62 6.25 12.48
N ALA A 81 -3.99 4.99 12.73
CA ALA A 81 -4.16 4.48 14.08
C ALA A 81 -2.83 4.46 14.86
N LEU A 82 -1.74 4.01 14.24
CA LEU A 82 -0.41 4.00 14.84
C LEU A 82 0.17 5.41 15.06
N ARG A 83 -0.23 6.39 14.25
CA ARG A 83 0.19 7.80 14.39
C ARG A 83 -0.48 8.54 15.54
N ARG A 84 -1.63 8.05 16.01
CA ARG A 84 -2.42 8.67 17.09
C ARG A 84 -2.17 8.06 18.48
N GLY A 85 -1.47 6.93 18.54
CA GLY A 85 -1.03 6.30 19.80
C GLY A 85 0.38 6.74 20.17
#